data_AF-A0A284VJH9-F1
#
_entry.id   AF-A0A284VJH9-F1
#
_cell.length_a   1.000
_cell.length_b   1.000
_cell.length_c   1.000
_cell.angle_alpha   90.00
_cell.angle_beta   90.00
_cell.angle_gamma   90.00
#
_symmetry.space_group_name_H-M   'P 1'
#
loop_
_entity.id
_entity.type
_entity.pdbx_description
1 polymer ?
#
loop_
_entity_poly.entity_id
_entity_poly.type
_entity_poly.pdbx_seq_one_letter_code
_entity_poly.pdbx_strand_id
1 'polypeptide(L)'
;MPVIQKDPTFGMGNLIKFNPLANWTSKQVWDYIRENNVPYNKLHEKGYVSIGCEPCTRPTLPGQHEREGRWWWEDATKKECGLHAGNVKK
;
A
#
# COMPACT_ATOMS: atom_id res chain seq x y z
N MET A 1 -6.69 10.99 13.68
CA MET A 1 -5.90 12.09 13.08
C MET A 1 -5.04 11.52 11.95
N PRO A 2 -4.99 12.16 10.77
CA PRO A 2 -4.15 11.70 9.66
C PRO A 2 -2.67 11.79 10.04
N VAL A 3 -1.87 10.84 9.55
CA VAL A 3 -0.41 10.94 9.65
C VAL A 3 0.08 11.88 8.54
N ILE A 4 0.75 12.97 8.93
CA ILE A 4 1.22 14.01 8.01
C ILE A 4 2.74 13.89 7.87
N GLN A 5 3.24 13.91 6.64
CA GLN A 5 4.67 13.82 6.33
C GLN A 5 5.05 14.84 5.26
N LYS A 6 6.26 15.39 5.35
CA LYS A 6 6.86 16.19 4.28
C LYS A 6 7.56 15.26 3.30
N ASP A 7 7.35 15.44 2.00
CA ASP A 7 8.04 14.71 0.95
C ASP A 7 9.38 15.41 0.62
N PRO A 8 10.53 14.77 0.86
CA PRO A 8 11.83 15.36 0.56
C PRO A 8 12.28 15.15 -0.90
N THR A 9 11.63 14.26 -1.64
CA THR A 9 12.04 13.84 -3.00
C THR A 9 11.24 14.57 -4.07
N PHE A 10 9.93 14.69 -3.90
CA PHE A 10 9.03 15.27 -4.89
C PHE A 10 8.59 16.69 -4.50
N GLY A 11 8.09 17.45 -5.48
CA GLY A 11 7.57 18.81 -5.26
C GLY A 11 8.60 19.81 -4.76
N MET A 12 9.87 19.64 -5.15
CA MET A 12 11.00 20.50 -4.72
C MET A 12 11.12 20.62 -3.19
N GLY A 13 10.73 19.57 -2.47
CA GLY A 13 10.74 19.56 -1.02
C GLY A 13 9.65 20.40 -0.36
N ASN A 14 8.58 20.77 -1.07
CA ASN A 14 7.44 21.51 -0.50
C ASN A 14 6.13 20.71 -0.53
N LEU A 15 6.18 19.46 -1.00
CA LEU A 15 5.00 18.59 -1.03
C LEU A 15 4.71 18.01 0.36
N ILE A 16 3.46 18.12 0.79
CA ILE A 16 2.96 17.54 2.04
C ILE A 16 2.07 16.33 1.72
N LYS A 17 2.40 15.19 2.32
CA LYS A 17 1.64 13.93 2.22
C LYS A 17 0.74 13.77 3.43
N PHE A 18 -0.55 13.57 3.19
CA PHE A 18 -1.53 13.21 4.20
C PHE A 18 -1.90 11.74 4.04
N ASN A 19 -1.74 10.95 5.09
CA ASN A 19 -2.10 9.54 5.12
C ASN A 19 -3.30 9.35 6.08
N PRO A 20 -4.54 9.65 5.66
CA PRO A 20 -5.71 9.59 6.53
C PRO A 20 -6.05 8.18 7.01
N LEU A 21 -5.69 7.17 6.23
CA LEU A 21 -5.91 5.76 6.52
C LEU A 21 -4.71 5.09 7.22
N ALA A 22 -3.69 5.84 7.63
CA ALA A 22 -2.46 5.25 8.20
C ALA A 22 -2.70 4.42 9.46
N ASN A 23 -3.74 4.73 10.23
CA ASN A 23 -4.11 4.00 11.44
C ASN A 23 -5.25 2.99 11.22
N TRP A 24 -5.70 2.82 9.98
CA TRP A 24 -6.71 1.82 9.66
C TRP A 24 -6.03 0.47 9.45
N THR A 25 -6.63 -0.56 10.04
CA THR A 25 -6.32 -1.96 9.71
C THR A 25 -6.95 -2.33 8.36
N SER A 26 -6.40 -3.34 7.69
CA SER A 26 -6.96 -3.84 6.43
C SER A 26 -8.42 -4.32 6.61
N LYS A 27 -8.78 -4.82 7.80
CA LYS A 27 -10.17 -5.16 8.15
C LYS A 27 -11.09 -3.93 8.09
N GLN A 28 -10.70 -2.83 8.71
CA GLN A 28 -11.50 -1.59 8.71
C GLN A 28 -11.69 -1.04 7.28
N VAL A 29 -10.66 -1.12 6.43
CA VAL A 29 -10.77 -0.74 5.02
C VAL A 29 -11.82 -1.60 4.30
N TRP A 30 -11.76 -2.92 4.46
CA TRP A 30 -12.70 -3.84 3.83
C TRP A 30 -14.12 -3.75 4.38
N ASP A 31 -14.29 -3.51 5.68
CA ASP A 31 -15.60 -3.26 6.29
C ASP A 31 -16.24 -2.02 5.66
N TYR A 32 -15.49 -0.92 5.56
CA TYR A 32 -15.98 0.30 4.93
C TYR A 32 -16.37 0.09 3.46
N ILE A 33 -15.54 -0.63 2.68
CA ILE A 33 -15.82 -0.95 1.27
C ILE A 33 -17.17 -1.69 1.15
N ARG A 34 -17.42 -2.68 2.01
CA ARG A 34 -18.64 -3.49 1.99
C ARG A 34 -19.86 -2.71 2.47
N GLU A 35 -19.76 -2.02 3.60
CA GLU A 35 -20.87 -1.26 4.19
C GLU A 35 -21.36 -0.15 3.27
N ASN A 36 -20.45 0.47 2.51
CA ASN A 36 -20.76 1.61 1.63
C ASN A 36 -20.87 1.21 0.15
N ASN A 37 -20.84 -0.09 -0.16
CA ASN A 37 -20.90 -0.61 -1.53
C ASN A 37 -19.89 0.06 -2.48
N VAL A 38 -18.66 0.30 -1.99
CA VAL A 38 -17.61 0.93 -2.79
C VAL A 38 -17.12 -0.08 -3.84
N PRO A 39 -17.06 0.30 -5.13
CA PRO A 39 -16.50 -0.59 -6.14
C PRO A 39 -15.00 -0.82 -5.87
N TYR A 40 -14.57 -2.07 -5.95
CA TYR A 40 -13.17 -2.48 -5.75
C TYR A 40 -12.67 -3.32 -6.94
N ASN A 41 -11.35 -3.51 -7.02
CA ASN A 41 -10.75 -4.28 -8.10
C ASN A 41 -11.06 -5.78 -7.95
N LYS A 42 -11.64 -6.40 -8.99
CA LYS A 42 -11.99 -7.84 -9.03
C LYS A 42 -10.82 -8.78 -8.76
N LEU A 43 -9.57 -8.35 -8.95
CA LEU A 43 -8.39 -9.14 -8.59
C LEU A 43 -8.32 -9.48 -7.10
N HIS A 44 -8.94 -8.68 -6.23
CA HIS A 44 -9.05 -9.01 -4.80
C HIS A 44 -9.79 -10.34 -4.56
N GLU A 45 -10.77 -10.70 -5.40
CA GLU A 45 -11.47 -12.00 -5.34
C GLU A 45 -10.57 -13.18 -5.75
N LYS A 46 -9.43 -12.88 -6.42
CA LYS A 46 -8.44 -13.86 -6.87
C LYS A 46 -7.22 -13.94 -5.95
N GLY A 47 -7.31 -13.39 -4.73
CA GLY A 47 -6.24 -13.43 -3.72
C GLY A 47 -5.18 -12.33 -3.83
N TYR A 48 -5.39 -11.32 -4.68
CA TYR A 48 -4.47 -10.18 -4.76
C TYR A 48 -4.80 -9.18 -3.66
N VAL A 49 -4.06 -9.19 -2.55
CA VAL A 49 -4.32 -8.26 -1.43
C VAL A 49 -3.70 -6.88 -1.68
N SER A 50 -2.46 -6.81 -2.17
CA SER A 50 -1.80 -5.57 -2.59
C SER A 50 -1.57 -5.58 -4.10
N ILE A 51 -2.06 -4.57 -4.83
CA ILE A 51 -2.03 -4.52 -6.29
C ILE A 51 -1.13 -3.35 -6.75
N GLY A 52 -0.19 -3.63 -7.67
CA GLY A 52 0.58 -2.62 -8.39
C GLY A 52 0.64 -2.93 -9.88
N CYS A 53 1.80 -2.70 -10.51
CA CYS A 53 2.02 -3.11 -11.90
C CYS A 53 1.93 -4.63 -12.06
N GLU A 54 1.40 -5.09 -13.19
CA GLU A 54 1.20 -6.51 -13.52
C GLU A 54 2.45 -7.39 -13.31
N PRO A 55 3.66 -7.06 -13.81
CA PRO A 55 4.80 -7.96 -13.69
C PRO A 55 5.37 -8.04 -12.27
N CYS A 56 4.99 -7.09 -11.39
CA CYS A 56 5.54 -6.94 -10.04
C CYS A 56 4.52 -7.27 -8.94
N THR A 57 3.42 -7.94 -9.28
CA THR A 57 2.32 -8.25 -8.37
C THR A 57 1.89 -9.70 -8.54
N ARG A 58 1.77 -10.43 -7.43
CA ARG A 58 1.21 -11.79 -7.39
C ARG A 58 0.21 -11.93 -6.23
N PRO A 59 -0.71 -12.90 -6.27
CA PRO A 59 -1.61 -13.14 -5.15
C PRO A 59 -0.84 -13.63 -3.92
N THR A 60 -1.40 -13.39 -2.74
CA THR A 60 -0.87 -13.84 -1.45
C THR A 60 -1.71 -14.99 -0.89
N LEU A 61 -1.08 -15.89 -0.14
CA LEU A 61 -1.75 -16.98 0.55
C LEU A 61 -2.38 -16.51 1.87
N PRO A 62 -3.36 -17.25 2.43
CA PRO A 62 -3.88 -16.99 3.77
C PRO A 62 -2.74 -16.94 4.81
N GLY A 63 -2.73 -15.90 5.64
CA GLY A 63 -1.71 -15.70 6.68
C GLY A 63 -0.41 -15.03 6.22
N GLN A 64 -0.19 -14.84 4.91
CA GLN A 64 0.92 -14.01 4.43
C GLN A 64 0.64 -12.53 4.66
N HIS A 65 1.70 -11.74 4.85
CA HIS A 65 1.58 -10.30 4.94
C HIS A 65 1.12 -9.71 3.60
N GLU A 66 0.22 -8.72 3.66
CA GLU A 66 -0.50 -8.16 2.50
C GLU A 66 0.41 -7.66 1.35
N ARG A 67 1.62 -7.21 1.66
CA ARG A 67 2.61 -6.73 0.68
C ARG A 67 3.62 -7.78 0.21
N GLU A 68 3.57 -9.03 0.68
CA GLU A 68 4.46 -10.11 0.20
C GLU A 68 4.24 -10.47 -1.27
N GLY A 69 3.08 -10.10 -1.84
CA GLY A 69 2.80 -10.22 -3.26
C GLY A 69 3.52 -9.18 -4.14
N ARG A 70 4.16 -8.17 -3.57
CA ARG A 70 4.82 -7.06 -4.28
C ARG A 70 6.34 -7.22 -4.25
N TRP A 71 6.99 -7.05 -5.41
CA TRP A 71 8.45 -7.21 -5.55
C TRP A 71 8.96 -8.49 -4.88
N TRP A 72 8.23 -9.59 -5.09
CA TRP A 72 8.37 -10.84 -4.36
C TRP A 72 9.72 -11.54 -4.56
N TRP A 73 10.52 -11.08 -5.53
CA TRP A 73 11.88 -11.54 -5.82
C TRP A 73 12.98 -10.64 -5.24
N GLU A 74 12.64 -9.45 -4.72
CA GLU A 74 13.61 -8.51 -4.19
C GLU A 74 13.93 -8.76 -2.71
N ASP A 75 15.02 -8.15 -2.24
CA ASP A 75 15.44 -8.18 -0.84
C ASP A 75 14.31 -7.65 0.07
N ALA A 76 14.05 -8.36 1.17
CA ALA A 76 13.02 -8.01 2.15
C ALA A 76 13.22 -6.61 2.78
N THR A 77 14.38 -5.99 2.63
CA THR A 77 14.67 -4.61 3.04
C THR A 77 14.13 -3.55 2.07
N LYS A 78 13.85 -3.91 0.80
CA LYS A 78 13.39 -2.99 -0.26
C LYS A 78 11.89 -3.13 -0.50
N LYS A 79 11.09 -2.89 0.53
CA LYS A 79 9.62 -3.03 0.45
C LYS A 79 8.89 -1.79 -0.05
N GLU A 80 9.57 -0.67 -0.24
CA GLU A 80 8.94 0.60 -0.61
C GLU A 80 9.19 1.05 -2.05
N CYS A 81 8.13 1.61 -2.65
CA CYS A 81 8.17 2.14 -4.00
C CYS A 81 9.07 3.38 -4.07
N GLY A 82 9.63 3.67 -5.26
CA GLY A 82 10.32 4.93 -5.53
C GLY A 82 9.48 6.18 -5.24
N LEU A 83 8.15 6.08 -5.28
CA LEU A 83 7.22 7.16 -4.88
C LEU A 83 7.30 7.54 -3.38
N HIS A 84 7.84 6.65 -2.54
CA HIS A 84 7.87 6.79 -1.09
C HIS A 84 9.27 6.57 -0.49
N ALA A 85 10.25 6.15 -1.28
CA ALA A 85 11.60 5.81 -0.80
C ALA A 85 12.26 6.93 0.02
N GLY A 86 12.05 8.20 -0.35
CA GLY A 86 12.58 9.35 0.40
C GLY A 86 11.93 9.57 1.78
N ASN A 87 10.75 8.99 2.03
CA ASN A 87 10.04 9.11 3.31
C ASN A 87 10.41 8.00 4.30
N VAL A 88 11.17 6.98 3.88
CA VAL A 88 11.61 5.88 4.74
C VAL A 88 12.77 6.38 5.60
N LYS A 89 12.62 6.28 6.93
CA LYS A 89 13.75 6.46 7.84
C LYS A 89 14.72 5.30 7.63
N LYS A 90 15.97 5.62 7.29
CA LYS A 90 17.05 4.64 7.23
C LYS A 90 17.38 4.12 8.62
#